data_AF-Q5V2M9-F1
#
_entry.id   AF-Q5V2M9-F1
#
_cell.length_a   1.000
_cell.length_b   1.000
_cell.length_c   1.000
_cell.angle_alpha   90.00
_cell.angle_beta   90.00
_cell.angle_gamma   90.00
#
_symmetry.space_group_name_H-M   'P 1'
#
loop_
_entity.id
_entity.type
_entity.pdbx_description
1 polymer ?
#
loop_
_entity_poly.entity_id
_entity_poly.type
_entity_poly.pdbx_seq_one_letter_code
_entity_poly.pdbx_strand_id
1 'polypeptide(L)'
;MDDTHVEAFAEAASDGIAFDGIEAAVEGGRYAVETTAEAESTSIADLDGLAASYPEYISNWYFWHAKAPQAEPRWAYLRWLENAESTPIPDRYDQLREGLTTTWGELSITVTLDEDDERVYDLRHVDDTGTDADSLDAYDDPLDARTLAKHDDRDRYRPLKTAPTLQSGWVFPELGPTELVQAVDFFYPATISNWHREREGELDVSHWRDTVDRQTGIYGVVKTWDRGDGYEHVNWVAEACCDDSQCLKRREWQYDDETELDVDGGSGKFPCREPCSLVIAGARKWTKLEGEQSQTYEFELTPSEKEQLEAIIDAVADGEADDIREADIYEGANRYRARFLRAKLFDDEENLGGVETEQ
;
A
#
# COMPACT_ATOMS: atom_id res chain seq x y z
N MET A 1 1.74 26.14 23.77
CA MET A 1 2.57 26.73 22.70
C MET A 1 3.94 27.06 23.24
N ASP A 2 4.95 26.40 22.70
CA ASP A 2 6.37 26.67 22.96
C ASP A 2 6.77 28.05 22.41
N ASP A 3 7.45 28.86 23.23
CA ASP A 3 7.99 30.17 22.84
C ASP A 3 8.86 30.08 21.57
N THR A 4 9.53 28.94 21.36
CA THR A 4 10.36 28.64 20.18
C THR A 4 9.56 28.71 18.88
N HIS A 5 8.30 28.26 18.88
CA HIS A 5 7.46 28.28 17.67
C HIS A 5 7.16 29.72 17.24
N VAL A 6 6.83 30.56 18.22
CA VAL A 6 6.45 31.96 18.01
C VAL A 6 7.66 32.79 17.56
N GLU A 7 8.81 32.58 18.20
CA GLU A 7 10.06 33.26 17.83
C GLU A 7 10.48 32.93 16.39
N ALA A 8 10.45 31.64 16.01
CA ALA A 8 10.80 31.21 14.66
C ALA A 8 9.84 31.77 13.60
N PHE A 9 8.53 31.76 13.90
CA PHE A 9 7.52 32.33 13.01
C PHE A 9 7.71 33.85 12.84
N ALA A 10 7.99 34.56 13.93
CA ALA A 10 8.22 36.00 13.89
C ALA A 10 9.50 36.39 13.13
N GLU A 11 10.57 35.59 13.25
CA GLU A 11 11.77 35.74 12.45
C GLU A 11 11.43 35.62 10.95
N ALA A 12 10.75 34.54 10.56
CA ALA A 12 10.35 34.31 9.17
C ALA A 12 9.36 35.34 8.62
N ALA A 13 8.47 35.89 9.46
CA ALA A 13 7.56 36.96 9.06
C ALA A 13 8.29 38.24 8.63
N SER A 14 9.58 38.41 8.97
CA SER A 14 10.39 39.53 8.48
C SER A 14 10.68 39.43 6.97
N ASP A 15 10.72 38.21 6.42
CA ASP A 15 10.87 37.94 4.99
C ASP A 15 9.52 37.71 4.28
N GLY A 16 8.43 37.68 5.04
CA GLY A 16 7.08 37.40 4.57
C GLY A 16 6.76 35.90 4.58
N ILE A 17 5.62 35.56 5.17
CA ILE A 17 5.07 34.20 5.19
C ILE A 17 3.80 34.19 4.33
N ALA A 18 3.68 33.17 3.49
CA ALA A 18 2.44 32.81 2.81
C ALA A 18 2.34 31.28 2.78
N PHE A 19 1.56 30.70 3.70
CA PHE A 19 1.52 29.25 3.88
C PHE A 19 0.20 28.79 4.51
N ASP A 20 -0.41 27.72 3.98
CA ASP A 20 -1.65 27.12 4.51
C ASP A 20 -2.75 28.12 4.89
N GLY A 21 -2.91 29.17 4.09
CA GLY A 21 -3.94 30.19 4.29
C GLY A 21 -3.67 31.19 5.40
N ILE A 22 -2.43 31.30 5.90
CA ILE A 22 -1.94 32.49 6.63
C ILE A 22 -0.93 33.25 5.78
N GLU A 23 -1.10 34.57 5.74
CA GLU A 23 -0.10 35.52 5.27
C GLU A 23 0.33 36.38 6.45
N ALA A 24 1.64 36.52 6.66
CA ALA A 24 2.18 37.33 7.76
C ALA A 24 3.43 38.10 7.32
N ALA A 25 3.47 39.40 7.63
CA ALA A 25 4.61 40.26 7.34
C ALA A 25 4.84 41.29 8.45
N VAL A 26 6.07 41.80 8.57
CA VAL A 26 6.38 42.89 9.50
C VAL A 26 6.20 44.25 8.80
N GLU A 27 5.20 45.02 9.26
CA GLU A 27 4.89 46.36 8.76
C GLU A 27 4.94 47.40 9.88
N GLY A 28 5.79 48.42 9.73
CA GLY A 28 5.86 49.52 10.72
C GLY A 28 6.24 49.07 12.14
N GLY A 29 6.94 47.94 12.28
CA GLY A 29 7.31 47.34 13.57
C GLY A 29 6.18 46.56 14.24
N ARG A 30 5.14 46.17 13.50
CA ARG A 30 4.01 45.34 13.92
C ARG A 30 3.85 44.18 12.94
N TYR A 31 3.17 43.12 13.35
CA TYR A 31 2.83 42.01 12.46
C TYR A 31 1.50 42.31 11.78
N ALA A 32 1.49 42.37 10.45
CA ALA A 32 0.27 42.36 9.65
C ALA A 32 -0.03 40.91 9.28
N VAL A 33 -1.18 40.39 9.72
CA VAL A 33 -1.58 38.99 9.49
C VAL A 33 -2.91 38.96 8.77
N GLU A 34 -3.03 38.12 7.75
CA GLU A 34 -4.26 37.83 7.04
C GLU A 34 -4.45 36.31 7.00
N THR A 35 -5.69 35.85 7.15
CA THR A 35 -6.01 34.43 7.04
C THR A 35 -7.14 34.23 6.05
N THR A 36 -7.22 33.06 5.42
CA THR A 36 -8.32 32.73 4.49
C THR A 36 -9.71 32.78 5.14
N ALA A 37 -9.78 32.75 6.48
CA ALA A 37 -11.02 32.88 7.25
C ALA A 37 -11.40 34.35 7.52
N GLU A 38 -10.44 35.29 7.48
CA GLU A 38 -10.63 36.70 7.83
C GLU A 38 -10.50 37.58 6.59
N ALA A 39 -11.48 38.45 6.36
CA ALA A 39 -11.51 39.30 5.16
C ALA A 39 -10.61 40.55 5.24
N GLU A 40 -10.09 40.88 6.44
CA GLU A 40 -9.28 42.07 6.68
C GLU A 40 -8.01 41.70 7.45
N SER A 41 -6.89 42.33 7.09
CA SER A 41 -5.62 42.14 7.79
C SER A 41 -5.67 42.69 9.23
N THR A 42 -5.20 41.89 10.17
CA THR A 42 -5.09 42.22 11.59
C THR A 42 -3.68 42.68 11.94
N SER A 43 -3.56 43.85 12.57
CA SER A 43 -2.27 44.41 13.01
C SER A 43 -1.96 44.09 14.47
N ILE A 44 -1.00 43.19 14.70
CA ILE A 44 -0.59 42.67 16.00
C ILE A 44 0.67 43.38 16.52
N ALA A 45 0.67 43.74 17.80
CA ALA A 45 1.70 44.59 18.40
C ALA A 45 2.98 43.85 18.79
N ASP A 46 2.87 42.60 19.24
CA ASP A 46 3.93 41.84 19.88
C ASP A 46 3.73 40.33 19.65
N LEU A 47 4.73 39.55 20.08
CA LEU A 47 4.75 38.08 19.95
C LEU A 47 3.62 37.43 20.75
N ASP A 48 3.33 37.95 21.95
CA ASP A 48 2.25 37.43 22.81
C ASP A 48 0.89 37.54 22.14
N GLY A 49 0.62 38.69 21.49
CA GLY A 49 -0.59 38.88 20.70
C GLY A 49 -0.66 37.95 19.49
N LEU A 50 0.48 37.68 18.85
CA LEU A 50 0.55 36.80 17.68
C LEU A 50 0.24 35.35 18.07
N ALA A 51 0.88 34.87 19.13
CA ALA A 51 0.66 33.56 19.71
C ALA A 51 -0.78 33.35 20.20
N ALA A 52 -1.38 34.38 20.81
CA ALA A 52 -2.75 34.30 21.30
C ALA A 52 -3.80 34.33 20.18
N SER A 53 -3.53 35.05 19.08
CA SER A 53 -4.48 35.22 17.98
C SER A 53 -4.43 34.09 16.96
N TYR A 54 -3.25 33.54 16.67
CA TYR A 54 -3.06 32.56 15.59
C TYR A 54 -2.24 31.32 16.02
N PRO A 55 -2.56 30.67 17.16
CA PRO A 55 -1.73 29.60 17.70
C PRO A 55 -1.59 28.41 16.73
N GLU A 56 -2.68 27.97 16.12
CA GLU A 56 -2.66 26.79 15.24
C GLU A 56 -1.88 27.04 13.96
N TYR A 57 -1.96 28.25 13.40
CA TYR A 57 -1.21 28.65 12.21
C TYR A 57 0.30 28.72 12.47
N ILE A 58 0.70 29.25 13.63
CA ILE A 58 2.11 29.33 14.05
C ILE A 58 2.68 27.92 14.28
N SER A 59 1.99 27.10 15.08
CA SER A 59 2.38 25.70 15.30
C SER A 59 2.45 24.93 13.98
N ASN A 60 1.52 25.21 13.06
CA ASN A 60 1.48 24.55 11.76
C ASN A 60 2.69 24.92 10.91
N TRP A 61 2.93 26.22 10.75
CA TRP A 61 4.06 26.71 9.99
C TRP A 61 5.37 26.16 10.54
N TYR A 62 5.53 26.17 11.87
CA TYR A 62 6.72 25.65 12.53
C TYR A 62 6.91 24.15 12.29
N PHE A 63 5.87 23.34 12.46
CA PHE A 63 5.95 21.90 12.19
C PHE A 63 6.47 21.63 10.77
N TRP A 64 5.85 22.25 9.76
CA TRP A 64 6.22 22.02 8.37
C TRP A 64 7.66 22.49 8.07
N HIS A 65 8.06 23.67 8.54
CA HIS A 65 9.37 24.25 8.18
C HIS A 65 10.53 23.81 9.07
N ALA A 66 10.28 23.32 10.29
CA ALA A 66 11.32 22.94 11.25
C ALA A 66 11.35 21.45 11.61
N LYS A 67 10.21 20.74 11.55
CA LYS A 67 10.08 19.34 12.04
C LYS A 67 9.84 18.32 10.92
N ALA A 68 8.99 18.66 9.94
CA ALA A 68 8.61 17.74 8.88
C ALA A 68 9.79 17.40 7.94
N PRO A 69 9.84 16.19 7.36
CA PRO A 69 10.83 15.85 6.35
C PRO A 69 10.66 16.72 5.09
N GLN A 70 11.74 17.38 4.68
CA GLN A 70 11.74 18.36 3.58
C GLN A 70 11.75 17.75 2.17
N ALA A 71 11.83 16.42 2.04
CA ALA A 71 11.76 15.77 0.74
C ALA A 71 10.30 15.78 0.24
N GLU A 72 10.07 16.31 -0.97
CA GLU A 72 8.72 16.55 -1.52
C GLU A 72 7.76 15.36 -1.39
N PRO A 73 8.14 14.10 -1.71
CA PRO A 73 7.22 12.98 -1.57
C PRO A 73 6.78 12.72 -0.11
N ARG A 74 7.70 12.92 0.83
CA ARG A 74 7.45 12.69 2.27
C ARG A 74 6.58 13.80 2.84
N TRP A 75 6.89 15.04 2.47
CA TRP A 75 6.10 16.21 2.81
C TRP A 75 4.67 16.07 2.31
N ALA A 76 4.48 15.75 1.02
CA ALA A 76 3.17 15.57 0.42
C ALA A 76 2.39 14.41 1.05
N TYR A 77 3.07 13.32 1.42
CA TYR A 77 2.44 12.18 2.09
C TYR A 77 1.88 12.54 3.47
N LEU A 78 2.67 13.22 4.31
CA LEU A 78 2.20 13.68 5.61
C LEU A 78 1.04 14.67 5.47
N ARG A 79 1.12 15.58 4.48
CA ARG A 79 0.01 16.50 4.19
C ARG A 79 -1.26 15.77 3.78
N TRP A 80 -1.12 14.70 3.01
CA TRP A 80 -2.24 13.87 2.59
C TRP A 80 -2.89 13.14 3.78
N LEU A 81 -2.10 12.62 4.73
CA LEU A 81 -2.61 12.03 5.96
C LEU A 81 -3.47 13.02 6.77
N GLU A 82 -3.10 14.31 6.77
CA GLU A 82 -3.83 15.38 7.45
C GLU A 82 -4.98 16.00 6.63
N ASN A 83 -5.29 15.45 5.45
CA ASN A 83 -6.22 16.05 4.48
C ASN A 83 -5.99 17.56 4.25
N ALA A 84 -4.71 17.94 4.19
CA ALA A 84 -4.24 19.33 4.23
C ALA A 84 -4.69 20.20 3.07
N GLU A 85 -4.99 19.60 1.92
CA GLU A 85 -5.35 20.34 0.70
C GLU A 85 -6.80 20.81 0.72
N SER A 86 -7.65 20.18 1.54
CA SER A 86 -9.09 20.48 1.57
C SER A 86 -9.60 20.98 2.92
N THR A 87 -8.76 20.94 3.96
CA THR A 87 -9.14 21.30 5.34
C THR A 87 -8.39 22.55 5.81
N PRO A 88 -9.08 23.67 6.10
CA PRO A 88 -8.46 24.85 6.71
C PRO A 88 -7.82 24.54 8.06
N ILE A 89 -6.85 25.36 8.48
CA ILE A 89 -6.05 25.11 9.69
C ILE A 89 -6.91 24.90 10.95
N PRO A 90 -7.90 25.74 11.29
CA PRO A 90 -8.64 25.54 12.53
C PRO A 90 -9.38 24.20 12.57
N ASP A 91 -10.13 23.89 11.50
CA ASP A 91 -10.86 22.63 11.38
C ASP A 91 -9.91 21.42 11.37
N ARG A 92 -8.72 21.57 10.79
CA ARG A 92 -7.69 20.52 10.76
C ARG A 92 -7.13 20.25 12.15
N TYR A 93 -6.83 21.29 12.93
CA TYR A 93 -6.33 21.13 14.30
C TYR A 93 -7.38 20.51 15.23
N ASP A 94 -8.66 20.84 15.05
CA ASP A 94 -9.74 20.14 15.75
C ASP A 94 -9.77 18.65 15.42
N GLN A 95 -9.64 18.28 14.15
CA GLN A 95 -9.52 16.87 13.74
C GLN A 95 -8.27 16.18 14.29
N LEU A 96 -7.12 16.85 14.32
CA LEU A 96 -5.89 16.29 14.88
C LEU A 96 -5.98 16.08 16.39
N ARG A 97 -6.73 16.91 17.13
CA ARG A 97 -6.99 16.68 18.57
C ARG A 97 -7.88 15.46 18.81
N GLU A 98 -8.81 15.17 17.90
CA GLU A 98 -9.67 13.98 17.97
C GLU A 98 -8.98 12.71 17.46
N GLY A 99 -7.99 12.87 16.58
CA GLY A 99 -7.29 11.79 15.90
C GLY A 99 -7.84 11.56 14.49
N LEU A 100 -6.97 11.73 13.50
CA LEU A 100 -7.32 11.54 12.09
C LEU A 100 -6.69 10.25 11.56
N THR A 101 -7.54 9.26 11.27
CA THR A 101 -7.11 7.95 10.78
C THR A 101 -7.20 7.84 9.27
N THR A 102 -6.11 7.42 8.63
CA THR A 102 -6.03 7.12 7.20
C THR A 102 -5.38 5.74 7.00
N THR A 103 -5.72 5.06 5.90
CA THR A 103 -5.14 3.76 5.55
C THR A 103 -4.13 3.85 4.41
N TRP A 104 -3.09 3.03 4.49
CA TRP A 104 -2.08 2.89 3.44
C TRP A 104 -1.69 1.43 3.26
N GLY A 105 -2.31 0.74 2.29
CA GLY A 105 -2.24 -0.72 2.21
C GLY A 105 -2.94 -1.32 3.44
N GLU A 106 -2.25 -2.20 4.16
CA GLU A 106 -2.74 -2.80 5.41
C GLU A 106 -2.31 -2.02 6.66
N LEU A 107 -1.79 -0.80 6.49
CA LEU A 107 -1.43 0.08 7.61
C LEU A 107 -2.60 1.01 7.95
N SER A 108 -2.94 1.09 9.22
CA SER A 108 -3.79 2.12 9.82
C SER A 108 -2.90 3.16 10.49
N ILE A 109 -3.04 4.41 10.08
CA ILE A 109 -2.21 5.53 10.55
C ILE A 109 -3.12 6.58 11.17
N THR A 110 -2.96 6.84 12.45
CA THR A 110 -3.70 7.89 13.16
C THR A 110 -2.75 9.01 13.53
N VAL A 111 -3.03 10.23 13.05
CA VAL A 111 -2.30 11.43 13.44
C VAL A 111 -3.04 12.11 14.58
N THR A 112 -2.35 12.39 15.68
CA THR A 112 -2.87 13.17 16.81
C THR A 112 -1.92 14.29 17.20
N LEU A 113 -2.42 15.23 18.02
CA LEU A 113 -1.56 16.15 18.76
C LEU A 113 -1.29 15.60 20.17
N ASP A 114 -0.03 15.67 20.61
CA ASP A 114 0.36 15.36 21.98
C ASP A 114 0.11 16.53 22.94
N GLU A 115 0.60 16.42 24.18
CA GLU A 115 0.43 17.46 25.21
C GLU A 115 1.14 18.79 24.90
N ASP A 116 2.12 18.78 23.98
CA ASP A 116 2.89 19.94 23.55
C ASP A 116 2.39 20.53 22.22
N ASP A 117 1.23 20.07 21.72
CA ASP A 117 0.67 20.38 20.39
C ASP A 117 1.59 19.91 19.23
N GLU A 118 2.47 18.92 19.45
CA GLU A 118 3.26 18.28 18.40
C GLU A 118 2.52 17.10 17.77
N ARG A 119 2.79 16.83 16.49
CA ARG A 119 2.16 15.71 15.78
C ARG A 119 2.85 14.41 16.14
N VAL A 120 2.07 13.46 16.63
CA VAL A 120 2.47 12.08 16.87
C VAL A 120 1.64 11.15 16.00
N TYR A 121 2.25 10.04 15.60
CA TYR A 121 1.66 9.10 14.67
C TYR A 121 1.58 7.71 15.31
N ASP A 122 0.35 7.24 15.49
CA ASP A 122 0.06 5.85 15.81
C ASP A 122 -0.01 5.04 14.50
N LEU A 123 0.76 3.95 14.43
CA LEU A 123 0.84 3.08 13.26
C LEU A 123 0.61 1.62 13.70
N ARG A 124 -0.36 0.95 13.06
CA ARG A 124 -0.71 -0.45 13.32
C ARG A 124 -1.27 -1.14 12.07
N HIS A 125 -1.55 -2.44 12.16
CA HIS A 125 -2.29 -3.13 11.10
C HIS A 125 -3.75 -2.66 11.04
N VAL A 126 -4.39 -2.69 9.86
CA VAL A 126 -5.81 -2.32 9.70
C VAL A 126 -6.75 -3.15 10.58
N ASP A 127 -6.44 -4.44 10.75
CA ASP A 127 -7.22 -5.35 11.62
C ASP A 127 -7.08 -5.05 13.11
N ASP A 128 -6.05 -4.28 13.51
CA ASP A 128 -5.83 -3.83 14.89
C ASP A 128 -6.43 -2.43 15.16
N THR A 129 -7.18 -1.89 14.20
CA THR A 129 -7.84 -0.59 14.37
C THR A 129 -8.87 -0.65 15.49
N GLY A 130 -8.71 0.22 16.49
CA GLY A 130 -9.57 0.25 17.67
C GLY A 130 -9.21 -0.76 18.76
N THR A 131 -8.19 -1.59 18.55
CA THR A 131 -7.62 -2.45 19.59
C THR A 131 -6.82 -1.60 20.58
N ASP A 132 -6.89 -1.91 21.88
CA ASP A 132 -6.12 -1.19 22.89
C ASP A 132 -4.62 -1.42 22.67
N ALA A 133 -3.80 -0.36 22.68
CA ALA A 133 -2.36 -0.45 22.47
C ALA A 133 -1.68 -1.37 23.51
N ASP A 134 -2.20 -1.43 24.74
CA ASP A 134 -1.69 -2.32 25.80
C ASP A 134 -1.91 -3.82 25.50
N SER A 135 -2.72 -4.14 24.48
CA SER A 135 -2.97 -5.51 24.02
C SER A 135 -2.20 -5.90 22.77
N LEU A 136 -1.39 -4.97 22.23
CA LEU A 136 -0.54 -5.17 21.05
C LEU A 136 0.94 -5.16 21.46
N ASP A 137 1.79 -5.79 20.64
CA ASP A 137 3.23 -5.68 20.83
C ASP A 137 3.70 -4.27 20.39
N ALA A 138 4.15 -3.47 21.36
CA ALA A 138 4.57 -2.09 21.12
C ALA A 138 6.03 -2.00 20.64
N TYR A 139 6.28 -1.11 19.68
CA TYR A 139 7.58 -0.84 19.09
C TYR A 139 7.81 0.68 18.98
N ASP A 140 9.02 1.13 19.34
CA ASP A 140 9.39 2.55 19.27
C ASP A 140 10.39 2.85 18.14
N ASP A 141 11.17 1.85 17.70
CA ASP A 141 12.16 2.02 16.63
C ASP A 141 11.53 1.69 15.27
N PRO A 142 11.42 2.65 14.33
CA PRO A 142 10.86 2.39 13.00
C PRO A 142 11.58 1.26 12.26
N LEU A 143 12.83 0.93 12.59
CA LEU A 143 13.55 -0.20 12.00
C LEU A 143 12.89 -1.56 12.27
N ASP A 144 12.12 -1.70 13.34
CA ASP A 144 11.41 -2.94 13.68
C ASP A 144 10.35 -3.29 12.62
N ALA A 145 9.84 -2.30 11.88
CA ALA A 145 8.98 -2.51 10.72
C ALA A 145 9.61 -3.46 9.67
N ARG A 146 10.95 -3.50 9.55
CA ARG A 146 11.63 -4.43 8.62
C ARG A 146 11.51 -5.88 9.07
N THR A 147 11.50 -6.10 10.38
CA THR A 147 11.33 -7.43 10.98
C THR A 147 9.87 -7.85 10.84
N LEU A 148 8.94 -6.96 11.16
CA LEU A 148 7.50 -7.18 11.04
C LEU A 148 7.09 -7.45 9.58
N ALA A 149 7.63 -6.70 8.62
CA ALA A 149 7.33 -6.91 7.21
C ALA A 149 7.90 -8.23 6.64
N LYS A 150 8.77 -8.94 7.38
CA LYS A 150 9.54 -10.08 6.85
C LYS A 150 8.72 -11.35 6.66
N HIS A 151 7.81 -11.65 7.58
CA HIS A 151 6.97 -12.84 7.55
C HIS A 151 5.49 -12.48 7.72
N ASP A 152 4.60 -13.39 7.35
CA ASP A 152 3.17 -13.29 7.61
C ASP A 152 2.81 -13.90 8.98
N ASP A 153 1.52 -13.88 9.35
CA ASP A 153 1.01 -14.46 10.60
C ASP A 153 1.26 -15.98 10.75
N ARG A 154 1.65 -16.66 9.67
CA ARG A 154 2.02 -18.08 9.64
C ARG A 154 3.55 -18.30 9.63
N ASP A 155 4.33 -17.26 9.92
CA ASP A 155 5.80 -17.23 9.89
C ASP A 155 6.40 -17.56 8.50
N ARG A 156 5.60 -17.40 7.42
CA ARG A 156 6.08 -17.61 6.05
C ARG A 156 6.75 -16.35 5.55
N TYR A 157 7.90 -16.50 4.90
CA TYR A 157 8.62 -15.36 4.35
C TYR A 157 7.78 -14.61 3.30
N ARG A 158 7.74 -13.27 3.41
CA ARG A 158 7.05 -12.37 2.47
C ARG A 158 8.02 -11.84 1.42
N PRO A 159 8.14 -12.49 0.23
CA PRO A 159 8.98 -12.00 -0.85
C PRO A 159 8.43 -10.71 -1.47
N LEU A 160 7.11 -10.57 -1.51
CA LEU A 160 6.42 -9.36 -1.94
C LEU A 160 5.87 -8.65 -0.71
N LYS A 161 6.45 -7.48 -0.41
CA LYS A 161 6.02 -6.69 0.75
C LYS A 161 4.62 -6.11 0.62
N THR A 162 4.11 -6.00 -0.59
CA THR A 162 2.75 -5.50 -0.88
C THR A 162 1.74 -6.62 -1.07
N ALA A 163 2.06 -7.88 -0.81
CA ALA A 163 1.03 -8.91 -0.72
C ALA A 163 0.19 -8.68 0.55
N PRO A 164 -1.16 -8.81 0.49
CA PRO A 164 -2.07 -8.57 1.61
C PRO A 164 -1.98 -9.70 2.64
N THR A 165 -0.86 -9.70 3.38
CA THR A 165 -0.42 -10.77 4.28
C THR A 165 0.48 -10.19 5.38
N LEU A 166 0.40 -8.89 5.62
CA LEU A 166 1.17 -8.28 6.70
C LEU A 166 0.66 -8.85 8.02
N GLN A 167 1.57 -9.19 8.92
CA GLN A 167 1.16 -9.69 10.24
C GLN A 167 0.38 -8.61 11.02
N SER A 168 -0.53 -9.05 11.88
CA SER A 168 -1.26 -8.20 12.83
C SER A 168 -0.68 -8.34 14.25
N GLY A 169 -1.25 -7.64 15.24
CA GLY A 169 -0.87 -7.76 16.66
C GLY A 169 0.25 -6.83 17.13
N TRP A 170 0.57 -5.77 16.39
CA TRP A 170 1.64 -4.82 16.73
C TRP A 170 1.20 -3.36 16.62
N VAL A 171 1.92 -2.47 17.31
CA VAL A 171 1.70 -1.02 17.26
C VAL A 171 3.01 -0.25 17.40
N PHE A 172 3.15 0.84 16.65
CA PHE A 172 4.07 1.94 16.97
C PHE A 172 3.23 3.10 17.50
N PRO A 173 3.17 3.34 18.82
CA PRO A 173 2.15 4.19 19.40
C PRO A 173 2.42 5.69 19.18
N GLU A 174 3.68 6.09 19.12
CA GLU A 174 4.09 7.50 19.19
C GLU A 174 5.28 7.80 18.25
N LEU A 175 5.14 7.54 16.95
CA LEU A 175 6.19 7.89 15.98
C LEU A 175 6.21 9.39 15.71
N GLY A 176 7.40 9.96 15.51
CA GLY A 176 7.56 11.27 14.90
C GLY A 176 7.34 11.26 13.37
N PRO A 177 7.25 12.44 12.72
CA PRO A 177 6.93 12.53 11.28
C PRO A 177 7.96 11.85 10.37
N THR A 178 9.24 11.92 10.73
CA THR A 178 10.30 11.25 9.96
C THR A 178 10.28 9.74 10.18
N GLU A 179 10.01 9.30 11.41
CA GLU A 179 9.99 7.89 11.80
C GLU A 179 8.80 7.16 11.18
N LEU A 180 7.61 7.79 11.16
CA LEU A 180 6.45 7.28 10.43
C LEU A 180 6.79 6.98 8.97
N VAL A 181 7.35 7.97 8.25
CA VAL A 181 7.67 7.79 6.84
C VAL A 181 8.71 6.69 6.63
N GLN A 182 9.67 6.55 7.54
CA GLN A 182 10.62 5.44 7.52
C GLN A 182 9.94 4.09 7.73
N ALA A 183 9.06 3.98 8.73
CA ALA A 183 8.31 2.76 9.00
C ALA A 183 7.46 2.35 7.79
N VAL A 184 6.74 3.29 7.16
CA VAL A 184 5.99 3.05 5.93
C VAL A 184 6.92 2.62 4.78
N ASP A 185 8.09 3.25 4.61
CA ASP A 185 9.09 2.84 3.60
C ASP A 185 9.64 1.41 3.87
N PHE A 186 9.68 0.96 5.13
CA PHE A 186 10.10 -0.39 5.49
C PHE A 186 9.01 -1.44 5.27
N PHE A 187 7.75 -1.10 5.55
CA PHE A 187 6.59 -1.95 5.24
C PHE A 187 6.35 -2.04 3.73
N TYR A 188 6.32 -0.90 3.04
CA TYR A 188 6.01 -0.80 1.62
C TYR A 188 7.02 0.08 0.88
N PRO A 189 8.16 -0.49 0.47
CA PRO A 189 9.22 0.27 -0.17
C PRO A 189 8.78 1.02 -1.43
N ALA A 190 9.18 2.29 -1.51
CA ALA A 190 8.97 3.21 -2.63
C ALA A 190 7.51 3.57 -2.95
N THR A 191 6.52 3.15 -2.15
CA THR A 191 5.11 3.45 -2.43
C THR A 191 4.82 4.94 -2.32
N ILE A 192 5.37 5.62 -1.30
CA ILE A 192 5.20 7.08 -1.12
C ILE A 192 5.78 7.84 -2.33
N SER A 193 6.99 7.44 -2.77
CA SER A 193 7.67 8.09 -3.89
C SER A 193 6.91 7.91 -5.21
N ASN A 194 6.41 6.70 -5.47
CA ASN A 194 5.66 6.43 -6.71
C ASN A 194 4.28 7.09 -6.70
N TRP A 195 3.58 7.07 -5.57
CA TRP A 195 2.31 7.80 -5.41
C TRP A 195 2.48 9.30 -5.63
N HIS A 196 3.55 9.91 -5.10
CA HIS A 196 3.84 11.31 -5.35
C HIS A 196 4.07 11.59 -6.83
N ARG A 197 4.92 10.80 -7.50
CA ARG A 197 5.19 10.95 -8.94
C ARG A 197 3.94 10.81 -9.79
N GLU A 198 3.04 9.91 -9.44
CA GLU A 198 1.75 9.78 -10.13
C GLU A 198 0.91 11.05 -10.02
N ARG A 199 0.82 11.64 -8.82
CA ARG A 199 0.09 12.89 -8.62
C ARG A 199 0.66 14.07 -9.42
N GLU A 200 1.97 14.11 -9.59
CA GLU A 200 2.65 15.11 -10.42
C GLU A 200 2.62 14.79 -11.93
N GLY A 201 2.07 13.64 -12.33
CA GLY A 201 2.08 13.20 -13.73
C GLY A 201 3.47 12.77 -14.24
N GLU A 202 4.38 12.43 -13.33
CA GLU A 202 5.77 12.05 -13.58
C GLU A 202 6.05 10.57 -13.27
N LEU A 203 5.01 9.74 -13.09
CA LEU A 203 5.18 8.31 -12.90
C LEU A 203 5.73 7.68 -14.19
N ASP A 204 7.02 7.37 -14.19
CA ASP A 204 7.66 6.62 -15.26
C ASP A 204 7.20 5.15 -15.20
N VAL A 205 6.32 4.76 -16.13
CA VAL A 205 5.77 3.41 -16.25
C VAL A 205 6.61 2.62 -17.26
N SER A 206 6.98 1.40 -16.89
CA SER A 206 7.63 0.44 -17.78
C SER A 206 6.65 -0.68 -18.08
N HIS A 207 6.15 -0.70 -19.31
CA HIS A 207 5.17 -1.68 -19.76
C HIS A 207 5.77 -3.08 -19.85
N TRP A 208 4.91 -4.08 -20.08
CA TRP A 208 5.30 -5.47 -20.16
C TRP A 208 6.44 -5.69 -21.16
N ARG A 209 6.29 -5.18 -22.39
CA ARG A 209 7.27 -5.39 -23.47
C ARG A 209 8.65 -4.83 -23.12
N ASP A 210 8.72 -3.61 -22.60
CA ASP A 210 9.99 -2.99 -22.17
C ASP A 210 10.68 -3.81 -21.07
N THR A 211 9.88 -4.37 -20.17
CA THR A 211 10.38 -5.16 -19.03
C THR A 211 10.88 -6.52 -19.46
N VAL A 212 10.16 -7.19 -20.36
CA VAL A 212 10.55 -8.48 -20.94
C VAL A 212 11.75 -8.34 -21.85
N ASP A 213 11.86 -7.25 -22.62
CA ASP A 213 12.99 -6.98 -23.52
C ASP A 213 14.32 -6.83 -22.78
N ARG A 214 14.30 -6.42 -21.52
CA ARG A 214 15.47 -6.36 -20.64
C ARG A 214 15.88 -7.72 -20.06
N GLN A 215 15.01 -8.73 -20.09
CA GLN A 215 15.30 -10.04 -19.50
C GLN A 215 16.35 -10.82 -20.30
N THR A 216 17.27 -11.46 -19.59
CA THR A 216 18.35 -12.25 -20.20
C THR A 216 18.58 -13.56 -19.42
N GLY A 217 19.47 -14.42 -19.91
CA GLY A 217 19.80 -15.68 -19.26
C GLY A 217 18.57 -16.59 -19.10
N ILE A 218 18.37 -17.15 -17.91
CA ILE A 218 17.27 -18.09 -17.64
C ILE A 218 15.88 -17.46 -17.77
N TYR A 219 15.77 -16.13 -17.69
CA TYR A 219 14.53 -15.37 -17.84
C TYR A 219 14.29 -14.91 -19.28
N GLY A 220 15.29 -15.02 -20.17
CA GLY A 220 15.15 -14.66 -21.58
C GLY A 220 14.11 -15.49 -22.32
N VAL A 221 13.67 -16.62 -21.77
CA VAL A 221 12.58 -17.43 -22.32
C VAL A 221 11.25 -16.66 -22.36
N VAL A 222 11.02 -15.70 -21.46
CA VAL A 222 9.78 -14.90 -21.49
C VAL A 222 9.65 -14.11 -22.80
N LYS A 223 10.77 -13.77 -23.45
CA LYS A 223 10.80 -13.09 -24.76
C LYS A 223 10.26 -13.94 -25.91
N THR A 224 10.27 -15.27 -25.79
CA THR A 224 9.88 -16.13 -26.91
C THR A 224 8.38 -16.08 -27.20
N TRP A 225 7.61 -15.49 -26.28
CA TRP A 225 6.14 -15.41 -26.33
C TRP A 225 5.59 -14.13 -26.98
N ASP A 226 6.44 -13.16 -27.35
CA ASP A 226 6.07 -12.01 -28.21
C ASP A 226 5.77 -12.44 -29.68
N ARG A 227 5.62 -13.75 -29.94
CA ARG A 227 5.43 -14.35 -31.27
C ARG A 227 4.05 -15.01 -31.40
N GLY A 228 2.97 -14.22 -31.35
CA GLY A 228 1.59 -14.73 -31.51
C GLY A 228 0.66 -14.21 -30.43
N ASP A 229 -0.04 -15.11 -29.74
CA ASP A 229 -1.03 -14.87 -28.67
C ASP A 229 -0.43 -14.32 -27.35
N GLY A 230 0.69 -13.58 -27.44
CA GLY A 230 1.42 -13.04 -26.29
C GLY A 230 0.56 -12.09 -25.45
N TYR A 231 -0.36 -11.36 -26.07
CA TYR A 231 -1.31 -10.48 -25.38
C TYR A 231 -2.22 -11.23 -24.40
N GLU A 232 -2.82 -12.35 -24.82
CA GLU A 232 -3.73 -13.13 -23.98
C GLU A 232 -3.01 -13.73 -22.77
N HIS A 233 -1.78 -14.22 -22.97
CA HIS A 233 -0.96 -14.74 -21.88
C HIS A 233 -0.59 -13.64 -20.86
N VAL A 234 -0.33 -12.40 -21.29
CA VAL A 234 -0.07 -11.30 -20.37
C VAL A 234 -1.31 -10.96 -19.55
N ASN A 235 -2.51 -11.08 -20.14
CA ASN A 235 -3.76 -10.96 -19.37
C ASN A 235 -3.84 -12.03 -18.28
N TRP A 236 -3.62 -13.32 -18.57
CA TRP A 236 -3.62 -14.37 -17.54
C TRP A 236 -2.54 -14.17 -16.47
N VAL A 237 -1.35 -13.71 -16.86
CA VAL A 237 -0.28 -13.36 -15.91
C VAL A 237 -0.72 -12.22 -14.99
N ALA A 238 -1.34 -11.18 -15.54
CA ALA A 238 -1.83 -10.04 -14.76
C ALA A 238 -2.97 -10.47 -13.84
N GLU A 239 -3.95 -11.23 -14.33
CA GLU A 239 -5.07 -11.78 -13.55
C GLU A 239 -4.58 -12.64 -12.38
N ALA A 240 -3.62 -13.53 -12.62
CA ALA A 240 -3.09 -14.42 -11.58
C ALA A 240 -2.20 -13.72 -10.53
N CYS A 241 -1.56 -12.60 -10.87
CA CYS A 241 -0.51 -12.00 -10.02
C CYS A 241 -0.81 -10.61 -9.48
N CYS A 242 -1.69 -9.85 -10.13
CA CYS A 242 -1.86 -8.42 -9.93
C CYS A 242 -3.29 -8.03 -9.53
N ASP A 243 -4.06 -8.99 -9.03
CA ASP A 243 -5.33 -8.75 -8.36
C ASP A 243 -5.13 -8.20 -6.94
N ASP A 244 -6.13 -7.49 -6.40
CA ASP A 244 -6.09 -6.88 -5.06
C ASP A 244 -5.93 -7.94 -3.95
N SER A 245 -6.38 -9.18 -4.17
CA SER A 245 -6.13 -10.33 -3.27
C SER A 245 -4.66 -10.77 -3.24
N GLN A 246 -3.87 -10.41 -4.25
CA GLN A 246 -2.47 -10.81 -4.39
C GLN A 246 -1.50 -9.66 -4.14
N CYS A 247 -1.89 -8.42 -4.41
CA CYS A 247 -1.04 -7.24 -4.31
C CYS A 247 -1.82 -5.95 -4.05
N LEU A 248 -1.44 -5.22 -3.00
CA LEU A 248 -2.02 -3.93 -2.59
C LEU A 248 -1.72 -2.76 -3.55
N LYS A 249 -0.91 -2.98 -4.59
CA LYS A 249 -0.57 -1.94 -5.56
C LYS A 249 -1.56 -1.94 -6.71
N ARG A 250 -1.96 -0.76 -7.18
CA ARG A 250 -2.67 -0.62 -8.45
C ARG A 250 -1.69 -0.71 -9.63
N ARG A 251 -1.85 -1.69 -10.51
CA ARG A 251 -1.06 -1.87 -11.72
C ARG A 251 -1.32 -0.74 -12.72
N GLU A 252 -0.27 0.02 -13.01
CA GLU A 252 -0.26 1.05 -14.06
C GLU A 252 0.38 0.54 -15.36
N TRP A 253 1.31 -0.43 -15.27
CA TRP A 253 1.92 -1.01 -16.46
C TRP A 253 0.89 -1.80 -17.27
N GLN A 254 0.90 -1.64 -18.59
CA GLN A 254 0.04 -2.35 -19.55
C GLN A 254 0.90 -3.24 -20.47
N TYR A 255 0.32 -3.76 -21.55
CA TYR A 255 1.08 -4.55 -22.53
C TYR A 255 2.20 -3.72 -23.17
N ASP A 256 1.85 -2.57 -23.75
CA ASP A 256 2.76 -1.51 -24.20
C ASP A 256 2.06 -0.13 -24.13
N ASP A 257 2.71 0.92 -24.63
CA ASP A 257 2.18 2.29 -24.61
C ASP A 257 0.87 2.45 -25.40
N GLU A 258 0.60 1.55 -26.36
CA GLU A 258 -0.56 1.64 -27.26
C GLU A 258 -1.65 0.61 -26.94
N THR A 259 -1.32 -0.39 -26.11
CA THR A 259 -2.18 -1.56 -25.87
C THR A 259 -2.42 -1.75 -24.37
N GLU A 260 -3.64 -1.45 -23.94
CA GLU A 260 -4.15 -1.76 -22.60
C GLU A 260 -4.41 -3.26 -22.45
N LEU A 261 -4.27 -3.80 -21.24
CA LEU A 261 -4.73 -5.15 -20.91
C LEU A 261 -6.23 -5.15 -20.59
N ASP A 262 -6.89 -6.28 -20.82
CA ASP A 262 -8.32 -6.48 -20.57
C ASP A 262 -8.63 -6.61 -19.06
N VAL A 263 -7.64 -7.09 -18.29
CA VAL A 263 -7.76 -7.26 -16.84
C VAL A 263 -7.63 -5.92 -16.13
N ASP A 264 -8.41 -5.70 -15.08
CA ASP A 264 -8.29 -4.50 -14.24
C ASP A 264 -6.91 -4.40 -13.57
N GLY A 265 -6.50 -3.17 -13.23
CA GLY A 265 -5.23 -2.91 -12.56
C GLY A 265 -5.29 -3.07 -11.04
N GLY A 266 -6.48 -3.28 -10.45
CA GLY A 266 -6.70 -3.25 -9.02
C GLY A 266 -7.04 -1.85 -8.51
N SER A 267 -7.44 -1.77 -7.24
CA SER A 267 -7.93 -0.54 -6.61
C SER A 267 -6.95 0.08 -5.60
N GLY A 268 -5.75 -0.49 -5.49
CA GLY A 268 -4.69 -0.06 -4.58
C GLY A 268 -4.41 1.45 -4.58
N LYS A 269 -4.10 2.00 -3.40
CA LYS A 269 -3.85 3.45 -3.21
C LYS A 269 -2.58 3.94 -3.90
N PHE A 270 -1.57 3.09 -4.03
CA PHE A 270 -0.27 3.43 -4.61
C PHE A 270 0.02 2.61 -5.87
N PRO A 271 0.67 3.21 -6.87
CA PRO A 271 0.83 2.58 -8.18
C PRO A 271 1.98 1.57 -8.25
N CYS A 272 1.81 0.60 -9.14
CA CYS A 272 2.81 -0.36 -9.61
C CYS A 272 3.21 -0.01 -11.05
N ARG A 273 4.36 0.64 -11.18
CA ARG A 273 4.89 1.14 -12.46
C ARG A 273 5.51 0.09 -13.38
N GLU A 274 5.74 -1.14 -12.92
CA GLU A 274 6.51 -2.14 -13.69
C GLU A 274 6.19 -3.58 -13.23
N PRO A 275 6.16 -4.58 -14.14
CA PRO A 275 6.06 -5.99 -13.75
C PRO A 275 7.16 -6.38 -12.76
N CYS A 276 6.77 -6.87 -11.60
CA CYS A 276 7.73 -7.19 -10.54
C CYS A 276 8.47 -8.51 -10.80
N SER A 277 9.51 -8.77 -10.03
CA SER A 277 10.31 -10.00 -10.17
C SER A 277 9.51 -11.30 -9.97
N LEU A 278 8.44 -11.29 -9.15
CA LEU A 278 7.56 -12.45 -8.99
C LEU A 278 6.71 -12.69 -10.25
N VAL A 279 6.17 -11.63 -10.84
CA VAL A 279 5.46 -11.70 -12.13
C VAL A 279 6.37 -12.30 -13.20
N ILE A 280 7.61 -11.81 -13.33
CA ILE A 280 8.58 -12.35 -14.31
C ILE A 280 8.95 -13.82 -14.01
N ALA A 281 9.06 -14.19 -12.73
CA ALA A 281 9.34 -15.57 -12.34
C ALA A 281 8.16 -16.52 -12.65
N GLY A 282 6.93 -16.08 -12.38
CA GLY A 282 5.70 -16.78 -12.71
C GLY A 282 5.55 -16.95 -14.22
N ALA A 283 5.63 -15.84 -14.96
CA ALA A 283 5.58 -15.82 -16.43
C ALA A 283 6.60 -16.78 -17.05
N ARG A 284 7.83 -16.81 -16.55
CA ARG A 284 8.84 -17.78 -16.99
C ARG A 284 8.39 -19.23 -16.81
N LYS A 285 7.71 -19.55 -15.72
CA LYS A 285 7.24 -20.92 -15.44
C LYS A 285 6.08 -21.28 -16.36
N TRP A 286 5.10 -20.38 -16.53
CA TRP A 286 3.95 -20.60 -17.41
C TRP A 286 4.34 -20.64 -18.89
N THR A 287 5.24 -19.76 -19.33
CA THR A 287 5.90 -19.82 -20.66
C THR A 287 6.47 -21.19 -21.01
N LYS A 288 6.93 -21.96 -20.03
CA LYS A 288 7.43 -23.32 -20.26
C LYS A 288 6.30 -24.34 -20.36
N LEU A 289 5.28 -24.20 -19.53
CA LEU A 289 4.10 -25.08 -19.51
C LEU A 289 3.31 -24.93 -20.81
N GLU A 290 3.04 -23.69 -21.21
CA GLU A 290 2.31 -23.37 -22.43
C GLU A 290 3.12 -23.65 -23.71
N GLY A 291 4.42 -23.92 -23.57
CA GLY A 291 5.27 -24.40 -24.68
C GLY A 291 5.10 -25.89 -24.97
N GLU A 292 4.40 -26.62 -24.11
CA GLU A 292 4.09 -28.04 -24.28
C GLU A 292 2.91 -28.21 -25.26
N GLN A 293 2.90 -29.31 -26.02
CA GLN A 293 1.76 -29.60 -26.90
C GLN A 293 0.59 -30.08 -26.05
N SER A 294 -0.53 -29.37 -26.12
CA SER A 294 -1.76 -29.78 -25.44
C SER A 294 -2.13 -31.22 -25.79
N GLN A 295 -2.49 -31.99 -24.78
CA GLN A 295 -3.03 -33.34 -24.89
C GLN A 295 -4.42 -33.36 -24.25
N THR A 296 -5.30 -34.21 -24.75
CA THR A 296 -6.64 -34.38 -24.17
C THR A 296 -6.61 -35.52 -23.16
N TYR A 297 -7.14 -35.28 -21.96
CA TYR A 297 -7.32 -36.30 -20.93
C TYR A 297 -8.81 -36.43 -20.62
N GLU A 298 -9.34 -37.66 -20.66
CA GLU A 298 -10.75 -37.93 -20.37
C GLU A 298 -10.91 -38.71 -19.06
N PHE A 299 -11.85 -38.25 -18.23
CA PHE A 299 -12.19 -38.85 -16.94
C PHE A 299 -13.70 -38.77 -16.68
N GLU A 300 -14.24 -39.73 -15.92
CA GLU A 300 -15.64 -39.76 -15.52
C GLU A 300 -15.83 -39.17 -14.11
N LEU A 301 -16.53 -38.05 -14.03
CA LEU A 301 -16.92 -37.41 -12.76
C LEU A 301 -18.44 -37.34 -12.64
N THR A 302 -18.95 -37.48 -11.43
CA THR A 302 -20.30 -37.01 -11.12
C THR A 302 -20.34 -35.47 -11.15
N PRO A 303 -21.50 -34.83 -11.37
CA PRO A 303 -21.61 -33.37 -11.36
C PRO A 303 -21.03 -32.74 -10.09
N SER A 304 -21.30 -33.32 -8.92
CA SER A 304 -20.77 -32.84 -7.63
C SER A 304 -19.27 -33.06 -7.46
N GLU A 305 -18.66 -34.01 -8.17
CA GLU A 305 -17.20 -34.18 -8.16
C GLU A 305 -16.52 -33.15 -9.07
N LYS A 306 -17.14 -32.77 -10.20
CA LYS A 306 -16.69 -31.63 -11.01
C LYS A 306 -16.76 -30.34 -10.21
N GLU A 307 -17.90 -30.04 -9.59
CA GLU A 307 -18.08 -28.86 -8.72
C GLU A 307 -17.06 -28.86 -7.57
N GLN A 308 -16.72 -30.03 -7.04
CA GLN A 308 -15.70 -30.15 -6.00
C GLN A 308 -14.30 -29.80 -6.53
N LEU A 309 -13.92 -30.20 -7.74
CA LEU A 309 -12.64 -29.83 -8.34
C LEU A 309 -12.54 -28.32 -8.58
N GLU A 310 -13.62 -27.71 -9.08
CA GLU A 310 -13.71 -26.26 -9.26
C GLU A 310 -13.51 -25.55 -7.91
N ALA A 311 -14.23 -25.96 -6.87
CA ALA A 311 -14.07 -25.40 -5.52
C ALA A 311 -12.65 -25.59 -4.94
N ILE A 312 -11.97 -26.70 -5.25
CA ILE A 312 -10.57 -26.91 -4.84
C ILE A 312 -9.63 -25.93 -5.55
N ILE A 313 -9.85 -25.68 -6.85
CA ILE A 313 -9.05 -24.74 -7.62
C ILE A 313 -9.25 -23.32 -7.06
N ASP A 314 -10.50 -22.90 -6.87
CA ASP A 314 -10.85 -21.58 -6.37
C ASP A 314 -10.25 -21.36 -4.97
N ALA A 315 -10.47 -22.29 -4.02
CA ALA A 315 -9.93 -22.15 -2.66
C ALA A 315 -8.39 -22.13 -2.60
N VAL A 316 -7.69 -22.76 -3.56
CA VAL A 316 -6.22 -22.69 -3.63
C VAL A 316 -5.77 -21.40 -4.29
N ALA A 317 -6.45 -20.96 -5.35
CA ALA A 317 -6.16 -19.71 -6.04
C ALA A 317 -6.36 -18.50 -5.11
N ASP A 318 -7.41 -18.52 -4.31
CA ASP A 318 -7.78 -17.45 -3.38
C ASP A 318 -7.03 -17.55 -2.03
N GLY A 319 -6.29 -18.64 -1.81
CA GLY A 319 -5.49 -18.84 -0.58
C GLY A 319 -6.29 -19.29 0.65
N GLU A 320 -7.59 -19.60 0.48
CA GLU A 320 -8.54 -19.94 1.55
C GLU A 320 -8.52 -21.43 1.95
N ALA A 321 -7.82 -22.29 1.21
CA ALA A 321 -7.84 -23.74 1.42
C ALA A 321 -7.46 -24.18 2.85
N ASP A 322 -6.59 -23.41 3.53
CA ASP A 322 -6.16 -23.69 4.90
C ASP A 322 -7.17 -23.22 5.98
N ASP A 323 -8.12 -22.37 5.61
CA ASP A 323 -9.11 -21.81 6.54
C ASP A 323 -10.34 -22.72 6.70
N ILE A 324 -10.50 -23.70 5.80
CA ILE A 324 -11.56 -24.70 5.83
C ILE A 324 -11.28 -25.75 6.91
N ARG A 325 -12.13 -25.78 7.95
CA ARG A 325 -11.95 -26.69 9.09
C ARG A 325 -12.25 -28.13 8.71
N GLU A 326 -11.65 -29.10 9.40
CA GLU A 326 -11.81 -30.51 9.03
C GLU A 326 -13.27 -30.99 9.15
N ALA A 327 -14.05 -30.41 10.06
CA ALA A 327 -15.45 -30.77 10.29
C ALA A 327 -16.42 -30.13 9.28
N ASP A 328 -15.97 -29.14 8.48
CA ASP A 328 -16.80 -28.44 7.49
C ASP A 328 -16.88 -29.27 6.19
N ILE A 329 -17.34 -30.53 6.32
CA ILE A 329 -17.32 -31.54 5.26
C ILE A 329 -18.23 -31.22 4.07
N TYR A 330 -19.05 -30.17 4.19
CA TYR A 330 -19.94 -29.71 3.13
C TYR A 330 -19.24 -28.75 2.16
N GLU A 331 -18.14 -28.12 2.58
CA GLU A 331 -17.31 -27.28 1.73
C GLU A 331 -16.58 -28.11 0.67
N GLY A 332 -16.61 -27.66 -0.58
CA GLY A 332 -16.06 -28.42 -1.72
C GLY A 332 -14.56 -28.70 -1.58
N ALA A 333 -13.79 -27.69 -1.16
CA ALA A 333 -12.35 -27.81 -0.94
C ALA A 333 -11.96 -28.46 0.39
N ASN A 334 -12.91 -28.97 1.19
CA ASN A 334 -12.61 -29.63 2.45
C ASN A 334 -11.60 -30.79 2.28
N ARG A 335 -10.63 -30.85 3.18
CA ARG A 335 -9.53 -31.82 3.16
C ARG A 335 -9.97 -33.27 3.08
N TYR A 336 -11.03 -33.68 3.78
CA TYR A 336 -11.50 -35.08 3.73
C TYR A 336 -12.15 -35.41 2.38
N ARG A 337 -12.87 -34.45 1.78
CA ARG A 337 -13.43 -34.63 0.44
C ARG A 337 -12.34 -34.72 -0.62
N ALA A 338 -11.34 -33.84 -0.57
CA ALA A 338 -10.19 -33.90 -1.48
C ALA A 338 -9.44 -35.24 -1.37
N ARG A 339 -9.25 -35.74 -0.14
CA ARG A 339 -8.65 -37.07 0.10
C ARG A 339 -9.49 -38.22 -0.44
N PHE A 340 -10.81 -38.16 -0.29
CA PHE A 340 -11.72 -39.16 -0.85
C PHE A 340 -11.66 -39.18 -2.38
N LEU A 341 -11.71 -38.01 -3.01
CA LEU A 341 -11.60 -37.88 -4.46
C LEU A 341 -10.26 -38.43 -4.98
N ARG A 342 -9.15 -38.10 -4.30
CA ARG A 342 -7.84 -38.67 -4.60
C ARG A 342 -7.82 -40.19 -4.49
N ALA A 343 -8.38 -40.76 -3.43
CA ALA A 343 -8.45 -42.21 -3.26
C ALA A 343 -9.31 -42.92 -4.31
N LYS A 344 -10.25 -42.21 -4.93
CA LYS A 344 -11.10 -42.72 -6.01
C LYS A 344 -10.44 -42.61 -7.38
N LEU A 345 -9.78 -41.49 -7.69
CA LEU A 345 -9.31 -41.16 -9.03
C LEU A 345 -7.84 -41.49 -9.30
N PHE A 346 -7.01 -41.63 -8.26
CA PHE A 346 -5.57 -41.86 -8.47
C PHE A 346 -5.27 -43.36 -8.56
N ASP A 347 -4.31 -43.72 -9.41
CA ASP A 347 -3.85 -45.09 -9.56
C ASP A 347 -2.86 -45.51 -8.46
N ASP A 348 -2.39 -46.77 -8.53
CA ASP A 348 -1.44 -47.35 -7.56
C ASP A 348 -0.05 -46.65 -7.60
N GLU A 349 0.24 -45.87 -8.65
CA GLU A 349 1.47 -45.08 -8.80
C GLU A 349 1.31 -43.63 -8.33
N GLU A 350 0.17 -43.29 -7.71
CA GLU A 350 -0.19 -41.95 -7.26
C GLU A 350 -0.33 -40.93 -8.41
N ASN A 351 -0.64 -41.37 -9.63
CA ASN A 351 -1.00 -40.50 -10.74
C ASN A 351 -2.51 -40.32 -10.85
N LEU A 352 -2.96 -39.17 -11.38
CA LEU A 352 -4.36 -38.96 -11.70
C LEU A 352 -4.77 -39.95 -12.81
N GLY A 353 -5.73 -40.83 -12.51
CA GLY A 353 -6.22 -41.83 -13.44
C GLY A 353 -6.97 -41.19 -14.61
N GLY A 354 -6.65 -41.63 -15.82
CA GLY A 354 -7.26 -41.19 -17.07
C GLY A 354 -6.82 -42.09 -18.21
N VAL A 355 -7.58 -42.10 -19.31
CA VAL A 355 -7.19 -42.82 -20.52
C VAL A 355 -6.28 -41.90 -21.34
N GLU A 356 -5.09 -42.37 -21.75
CA GLU A 356 -4.36 -41.69 -22.83
C GLU A 356 -5.26 -41.65 -24.06
N THR A 357 -5.68 -40.45 -24.49
CA THR A 357 -6.33 -40.35 -25.80
C THR A 357 -5.28 -40.66 -26.87
N GLU A 358 -5.57 -41.63 -27.75
CA GLU A 358 -4.64 -42.04 -28.81
C GLU A 358 -4.20 -40.84 -29.65
N GLN A 359 -2.88 -40.71 -29.88
CA GLN A 359 -2.23 -39.62 -30.63
C GLN A 359 -2.73 -39.43 -32.06
#